data_AF-L2GKU2-F1
#
_entry.id   AF-L2GKU2-F1
#
_cell.length_a   1.000
_cell.length_b   1.000
_cell.length_c   1.000
_cell.angle_alpha   90.00
_cell.angle_beta   90.00
_cell.angle_gamma   90.00
#
_symmetry.space_group_name_H-M   'P 1'
#
loop_
_entity.id
_entity.type
_entity.pdbx_description
1 polymer ?
#
loop_
_entity_poly.entity_id
_entity_poly.type
_entity_poly.pdbx_seq_one_letter_code
_entity_poly.pdbx_strand_id
1 'polypeptide(L)'
;MDSIIEKKLESPEIKSQEEMKQFVSEMQSKITLFEKNMYDMDGVNPETLKKIKAWRSRLLEIVRSNRELPAKEDPEEREGLETLKLLNRQLEYADLNQKILDKSTLKLASLDFSTDELDKVIAETRKRLESNLKKEEGEYRRLILAFTVFICVCIAILIDKIRLKL
;
A
#
# COMPACT_ATOMS: atom_id res chain seq x y z
N MET A 1 26.51 9.22 -18.37
CA MET A 1 25.75 10.23 -17.61
C MET A 1 25.98 10.06 -16.11
N ASP A 2 26.04 8.82 -15.64
CA ASP A 2 26.22 8.42 -14.23
C ASP A 2 27.42 9.10 -13.55
N SER A 3 28.60 9.07 -14.17
CA SER A 3 29.81 9.64 -13.55
C SER A 3 29.81 11.17 -13.46
N ILE A 4 28.94 11.87 -14.20
CA ILE A 4 28.79 13.33 -14.12
C ILE A 4 27.91 13.71 -12.94
N ILE A 5 26.87 12.90 -12.67
CA ILE A 5 25.98 13.07 -11.52
C ILE A 5 26.75 12.79 -10.23
N GLU A 6 27.52 11.70 -10.18
CA GLU A 6 28.36 11.36 -9.03
C GLU A 6 29.41 12.44 -8.75
N LYS A 7 30.19 12.84 -9.75
CA LYS A 7 31.23 13.88 -9.57
C LYS A 7 30.66 15.22 -9.09
N LYS A 8 29.52 15.66 -9.64
CA LYS A 8 28.89 16.92 -9.21
C LYS A 8 28.34 16.83 -7.78
N LEU A 9 27.89 15.66 -7.33
CA LEU A 9 27.40 15.43 -5.96
C LEU A 9 28.52 15.23 -4.93
N GLU A 10 29.71 14.80 -5.35
CA GLU A 10 30.87 14.63 -4.47
C GLU A 10 31.56 15.94 -4.12
N SER A 11 31.63 16.89 -5.07
CA SER A 11 32.25 18.21 -4.88
C SER A 11 31.29 19.34 -5.27
N PRO A 12 30.28 19.65 -4.43
CA PRO A 12 29.38 20.77 -4.69
C PRO A 12 30.12 22.11 -4.52
N GLU A 13 30.42 22.80 -5.61
CA GLU A 13 30.87 24.19 -5.59
C GLU A 13 29.67 25.11 -5.40
N ILE A 14 29.28 25.36 -4.14
CA ILE A 14 28.10 26.17 -3.83
C ILE A 14 28.55 27.33 -2.94
N LYS A 15 28.48 28.56 -3.48
CA LYS A 15 28.94 29.79 -2.80
C LYS A 15 27.79 30.69 -2.37
N SER A 16 26.59 30.53 -2.95
CA SER A 16 25.37 31.26 -2.59
C SER A 16 24.12 30.37 -2.50
N GLN A 17 23.08 30.87 -1.82
CA GLN A 17 21.76 30.25 -1.77
C GLN A 17 21.08 30.18 -3.15
N GLU A 18 21.30 31.15 -4.05
CA GLU A 18 20.80 31.02 -5.43
C GLU A 18 21.53 29.92 -6.21
N GLU A 19 22.86 29.82 -6.04
CA GLU A 19 23.65 28.76 -6.67
C GLU A 19 23.24 27.37 -6.14
N MET A 20 22.90 27.27 -4.85
CA MET A 20 22.34 26.06 -4.26
C MET A 20 21.04 25.65 -4.96
N LYS A 21 20.11 26.58 -5.16
CA LYS A 21 18.83 26.27 -5.82
C LYS A 21 19.02 25.86 -7.27
N GLN A 22 19.89 26.56 -8.00
CA GLN A 22 20.22 26.22 -9.37
C GLN A 22 20.87 24.83 -9.45
N PHE A 23 21.82 24.56 -8.55
CA PHE A 23 22.48 23.26 -8.44
C PHE A 23 21.47 22.14 -8.14
N VAL A 24 20.59 22.34 -7.17
CA VAL A 24 19.56 21.36 -6.80
C VAL A 24 18.60 21.10 -7.95
N SER A 25 18.10 22.14 -8.61
CA SER A 25 17.21 22.03 -9.76
C SER A 25 17.89 21.31 -10.93
N GLU A 26 19.15 21.67 -11.26
CA GLU A 26 19.93 21.05 -12.31
C GLU A 26 20.16 19.56 -12.01
N MET A 27 20.57 19.23 -10.78
CA MET A 27 20.83 17.87 -10.36
C MET A 27 19.56 17.02 -10.31
N GLN A 28 18.45 17.57 -9.83
CA GLN A 28 17.16 16.89 -9.81
C GLN A 28 16.66 16.60 -11.24
N SER A 29 16.77 17.57 -12.15
CA SER A 29 16.43 17.39 -13.55
C SER A 29 17.27 16.28 -14.20
N LYS A 30 18.58 16.25 -13.92
CA LYS A 30 19.50 15.22 -14.43
C LYS A 30 19.22 13.83 -13.87
N ILE A 31 18.95 13.71 -12.57
CA ILE A 31 18.58 12.44 -11.93
C ILE A 31 17.27 11.92 -12.51
N THR A 32 16.29 12.81 -12.71
CA THR A 32 14.97 12.44 -13.26
C THR A 32 15.06 12.02 -14.73
N LEU A 33 15.85 12.74 -15.54
CA LEU A 33 16.09 12.37 -16.94
C LEU A 33 16.81 11.02 -17.04
N PHE A 34 17.79 10.78 -16.16
CA PHE A 34 18.47 9.51 -16.09
C PHE A 34 17.51 8.36 -15.70
N GLU A 35 16.70 8.56 -14.66
CA GLU A 35 15.70 7.58 -14.22
C GLU A 35 14.74 7.24 -15.35
N LYS A 36 14.20 8.25 -16.04
CA LYS A 36 13.30 8.07 -17.18
C LYS A 36 13.96 7.27 -18.31
N ASN A 37 15.18 7.62 -18.70
CA ASN A 37 15.92 6.90 -19.74
C ASN A 37 16.19 5.43 -19.37
N MET A 38 16.35 5.12 -18.08
CA MET A 38 16.53 3.75 -17.61
C MET A 38 15.23 2.94 -17.65
N TYR A 39 14.08 3.57 -17.36
CA TYR A 39 12.76 2.96 -17.53
C TYR A 39 12.41 2.73 -19.01
N ASP A 40 12.73 3.69 -19.88
CA ASP A 40 12.43 3.60 -21.32
C ASP A 40 13.28 2.54 -22.05
N MET A 41 14.41 2.13 -21.49
CA MET A 41 15.33 1.14 -22.09
C MET A 41 15.23 -0.27 -21.48
N ASP A 42 14.19 -0.58 -20.69
CA ASP A 42 14.04 -1.85 -19.95
C ASP A 42 15.26 -2.20 -19.05
N GLY A 43 16.09 -1.21 -18.73
CA GLY A 43 17.38 -1.36 -18.03
C GLY A 43 17.28 -1.24 -16.51
N VAL A 44 16.09 -1.38 -15.93
CA VAL A 44 15.86 -1.18 -14.49
C VAL A 44 16.37 -2.37 -13.70
N ASN A 45 17.67 -2.35 -13.40
CA ASN A 45 18.30 -3.27 -12.48
C ASN A 45 18.20 -2.71 -11.04
N PRO A 46 17.96 -3.53 -10.00
CA PRO A 46 18.04 -3.11 -8.59
C PRO A 46 19.29 -2.30 -8.21
N GLU A 47 20.44 -2.50 -8.88
CA GLU A 47 21.62 -1.65 -8.67
C GLU A 47 21.44 -0.20 -9.13
N THR A 48 20.77 0.02 -10.27
CA THR A 48 20.46 1.36 -10.80
C THR A 48 19.53 2.12 -9.84
N LEU A 49 18.53 1.43 -9.29
CA LEU A 49 17.61 2.01 -8.30
C LEU A 49 18.35 2.40 -7.00
N LYS A 50 19.31 1.57 -6.56
CA LYS A 50 20.18 1.92 -5.41
C LYS A 50 21.02 3.17 -5.68
N LYS A 51 21.57 3.31 -6.89
CA LYS A 51 22.33 4.52 -7.29
C LYS A 51 21.46 5.78 -7.29
N ILE A 52 20.27 5.71 -7.89
CA ILE A 52 19.32 6.84 -7.89
C ILE A 52 18.93 7.23 -6.46
N LYS A 53 18.67 6.25 -5.59
CA LYS A 53 18.38 6.48 -4.17
C LYS A 53 19.56 7.17 -3.47
N ALA A 54 20.79 6.71 -3.69
CA ALA A 54 22.01 7.31 -3.13
C ALA A 54 22.19 8.76 -3.59
N TRP A 55 21.99 9.06 -4.88
CA TRP A 55 22.09 10.44 -5.41
C TRP A 55 21.04 11.37 -4.81
N ARG A 56 19.79 10.91 -4.70
CA ARG A 56 18.71 11.67 -4.04
C ARG A 56 19.02 11.94 -2.57
N SER A 57 19.51 10.93 -1.85
CA SER A 57 19.93 11.09 -0.45
C SER A 57 21.08 12.08 -0.30
N ARG A 58 22.08 12.03 -1.19
CA ARG A 58 23.23 12.95 -1.15
C ARG A 58 22.84 14.38 -1.47
N LEU A 59 21.97 14.59 -2.46
CA LEU A 59 21.42 15.91 -2.78
C LEU A 59 20.69 16.53 -1.58
N LEU A 60 19.95 15.69 -0.84
CA LEU A 60 19.22 16.10 0.35
C LEU A 60 20.15 16.45 1.51
N GLU A 61 21.26 15.71 1.67
CA GLU A 61 22.31 16.01 2.64
C GLU A 61 22.98 17.36 2.37
N ILE A 62 23.29 17.67 1.11
CA ILE A 62 23.87 18.96 0.68
C ILE A 62 22.91 20.11 0.98
N VAL A 63 21.60 19.93 0.76
CA VAL A 63 20.60 20.95 1.11
C VAL A 63 20.50 21.14 2.62
N ARG A 64 20.56 20.05 3.41
CA ARG A 64 20.51 20.13 4.88
C ARG A 64 21.74 20.81 5.47
N SER A 65 22.94 20.51 4.95
CA SER A 65 24.19 21.10 5.44
C SER A 65 24.33 22.59 5.14
N ASN A 66 23.61 23.10 4.14
CA ASN A 66 23.65 24.50 3.72
C ASN A 66 22.41 25.30 4.15
N ARG A 67 21.55 24.71 4.99
CA ARG A 67 20.31 25.33 5.49
C ARG A 67 20.56 26.39 6.58
N GLU A 68 21.81 26.54 7.03
CA GLU A 68 22.25 27.57 7.97
C GLU A 68 22.58 28.91 7.29
N LEU A 69 22.46 29.01 5.96
CA LEU A 69 22.60 30.27 5.25
C LEU A 69 21.36 31.16 5.53
N PRO A 70 21.54 32.41 5.99
CA PRO A 70 20.43 33.29 6.33
C PRO A 70 19.63 33.64 5.07
N ALA A 71 18.40 33.14 4.99
CA ALA A 71 17.50 33.42 3.87
C ALA A 71 17.01 34.87 3.89
N LYS A 72 17.27 35.61 2.81
CA LYS A 72 16.47 36.79 2.46
C LYS A 72 15.18 36.27 1.82
N GLU A 73 14.09 36.28 2.58
CA GLU A 73 12.78 35.77 2.17
C GLU A 73 12.27 36.46 0.89
N ASP A 74 12.28 35.72 -0.22
CA ASP A 74 11.58 36.07 -1.47
C ASP A 74 10.40 35.09 -1.68
N PRO A 75 9.18 35.52 -2.05
CA PRO A 75 8.04 34.63 -2.28
C PRO A 75 8.27 33.49 -3.29
N GLU A 76 9.17 33.62 -4.27
CA GLU A 76 9.56 32.51 -5.17
C GLU A 76 10.38 31.40 -4.44
N GLU A 77 10.94 31.68 -3.26
CA GLU A 77 11.70 30.69 -2.46
C GLU A 77 10.82 29.59 -1.85
N ARG A 78 9.50 29.81 -1.77
CA ARG A 78 8.57 28.83 -1.19
C ARG A 78 8.34 27.62 -2.09
N GLU A 79 8.23 27.79 -3.41
CA GLU A 79 7.93 26.68 -4.33
C GLU A 79 9.06 25.65 -4.43
N GLY A 80 10.32 26.10 -4.46
CA GLY A 80 11.49 25.21 -4.47
C GLY A 80 11.66 24.45 -3.15
N LEU A 81 11.36 25.09 -2.02
CA LEU A 81 11.39 24.45 -0.71
C LEU A 81 10.22 23.47 -0.52
N GLU A 82 9.05 23.79 -1.09
CA GLU A 82 7.86 22.95 -1.06
C GLU A 82 8.04 21.69 -1.90
N THR A 83 8.62 21.80 -3.09
CA THR A 83 8.95 20.63 -3.92
C THR A 83 9.98 19.71 -3.25
N LEU A 84 10.97 20.28 -2.54
CA LEU A 84 11.92 19.51 -1.71
C LEU A 84 11.27 18.86 -0.49
N LYS A 85 10.34 19.53 0.19
CA LYS A 85 9.53 18.93 1.26
C LYS A 85 8.65 17.81 0.74
N LEU A 86 8.05 17.99 -0.45
CA LEU A 86 7.25 16.98 -1.13
C LEU A 86 8.09 15.75 -1.46
N LEU A 87 9.33 15.95 -1.93
CA LEU A 87 10.25 14.86 -2.21
C LEU A 87 10.67 14.11 -0.94
N ASN A 88 10.99 14.81 0.16
CA ASN A 88 11.31 14.15 1.42
C ASN A 88 10.14 13.29 1.91
N ARG A 89 8.92 13.81 1.78
CA ARG A 89 7.69 13.09 2.11
C ARG A 89 7.47 11.88 1.19
N GLN A 90 7.73 12.01 -0.11
CA GLN A 90 7.65 10.90 -1.06
C GLN A 90 8.72 9.83 -0.81
N LEU A 91 9.94 10.23 -0.41
CA LEU A 91 11.01 9.30 -0.06
C LEU A 91 10.67 8.51 1.21
N GLU A 92 10.13 9.18 2.23
CA GLU A 92 9.62 8.53 3.46
C GLU A 92 8.47 7.57 3.14
N TYR A 93 7.53 7.95 2.27
CA TYR A 93 6.47 7.05 1.80
C TYR A 93 7.02 5.88 0.98
N ALA A 94 8.02 6.09 0.13
CA ALA A 94 8.65 5.02 -0.64
C ALA A 94 9.38 4.03 0.27
N ASP A 95 10.06 4.50 1.32
CA ASP A 95 10.76 3.65 2.29
C ASP A 95 9.76 2.86 3.17
N LEU A 96 8.64 3.48 3.54
CA LEU A 96 7.51 2.79 4.19
C LEU A 96 6.88 1.75 3.25
N ASN A 97 6.66 2.10 1.98
CA ASN A 97 6.10 1.19 0.99
C ASN A 97 7.06 0.02 0.72
N GLN A 98 8.37 0.27 0.70
CA GLN A 98 9.38 -0.77 0.55
C GLN A 98 9.42 -1.69 1.77
N LYS A 99 9.31 -1.15 3.00
CA LYS A 99 9.14 -1.97 4.22
C LYS A 99 7.85 -2.78 4.23
N ILE A 100 6.74 -2.22 3.72
CA ILE A 100 5.46 -2.92 3.59
C ILE A 100 5.57 -4.02 2.53
N LEU A 101 6.22 -3.75 1.40
CA LEU A 101 6.52 -4.73 0.36
C LEU A 101 7.42 -5.83 0.91
N ASP A 102 8.53 -5.52 1.59
CA ASP A 102 9.39 -6.53 2.20
C ASP A 102 8.64 -7.36 3.24
N LYS A 103 7.81 -6.74 4.08
CA LYS A 103 6.94 -7.46 5.02
C LYS A 103 5.91 -8.33 4.31
N SER A 104 5.39 -7.88 3.17
CA SER A 104 4.42 -8.62 2.35
C SER A 104 5.09 -9.76 1.61
N THR A 105 6.27 -9.56 1.04
CA THR A 105 7.12 -10.57 0.40
C THR A 105 7.59 -11.60 1.41
N LEU A 106 7.93 -11.21 2.64
CA LEU A 106 8.28 -12.13 3.73
C LEU A 106 7.04 -12.90 4.22
N LYS A 107 5.85 -12.28 4.18
CA LYS A 107 4.57 -12.95 4.44
C LYS A 107 4.18 -13.91 3.30
N LEU A 108 4.41 -13.54 2.04
CA LEU A 108 4.22 -14.36 0.84
C LEU A 108 5.20 -15.54 0.80
N ALA A 109 6.47 -15.31 1.13
CA ALA A 109 7.47 -16.36 1.30
C ALA A 109 7.16 -17.27 2.50
N SER A 110 6.56 -16.74 3.58
CA SER A 110 6.04 -17.57 4.69
C SER A 110 4.79 -18.36 4.29
N LEU A 111 4.01 -17.86 3.33
CA LEU A 111 2.84 -18.54 2.76
C LEU A 111 3.25 -19.68 1.81
N ASP A 112 4.39 -19.57 1.13
CA ASP A 112 4.95 -20.65 0.28
C ASP A 112 5.58 -21.79 1.09
N PHE A 113 5.94 -21.57 2.35
CA PHE A 113 6.52 -22.59 3.25
C PHE A 113 5.53 -23.17 4.29
N SER A 114 4.32 -22.63 4.42
CA SER A 114 3.34 -23.03 5.44
C SER A 114 2.13 -23.77 4.85
N THR A 115 2.39 -24.75 3.97
CA THR A 115 1.36 -25.69 3.49
C THR A 115 0.54 -26.28 4.64
N ASP A 116 1.17 -26.47 5.81
CA ASP A 116 0.55 -26.99 7.02
C ASP A 116 -0.45 -26.01 7.70
N GLU A 117 -0.24 -24.70 7.61
CA GLU A 117 -1.24 -23.71 8.06
C GLU A 117 -2.34 -23.51 7.03
N LEU A 118 -2.01 -23.58 5.73
CA LEU A 118 -3.00 -23.55 4.66
C LEU A 118 -3.96 -24.74 4.79
N ASP A 119 -3.42 -25.94 5.00
CA ASP A 119 -4.21 -27.15 5.24
C ASP A 119 -5.04 -27.06 6.52
N LYS A 120 -4.52 -26.44 7.59
CA LYS A 120 -5.29 -26.18 8.82
C LYS A 120 -6.44 -25.20 8.58
N VAL A 121 -6.20 -24.11 7.84
CA VAL A 121 -7.25 -23.13 7.52
C VAL A 121 -8.29 -23.74 6.59
N ILE A 122 -7.89 -24.56 5.61
CA ILE A 122 -8.79 -25.30 4.73
C ILE A 122 -9.61 -26.31 5.55
N ALA A 123 -8.98 -27.06 6.46
CA ALA A 123 -9.65 -28.02 7.34
C ALA A 123 -10.64 -27.33 8.30
N GLU A 124 -10.25 -26.20 8.91
CA GLU A 124 -11.14 -25.39 9.75
C GLU A 124 -12.30 -24.81 8.96
N THR A 125 -12.04 -24.32 7.75
CA THR A 125 -13.08 -23.75 6.88
C THR A 125 -14.09 -24.83 6.48
N ARG A 126 -13.62 -26.04 6.14
CA ARG A 126 -14.49 -27.19 5.84
C ARG A 126 -15.32 -27.61 7.06
N LYS A 127 -14.70 -27.65 8.25
CA LYS A 127 -15.40 -27.96 9.51
C LYS A 127 -16.46 -26.90 9.85
N ARG A 128 -16.16 -25.62 9.62
CA ARG A 128 -17.12 -24.51 9.79
C ARG A 128 -18.27 -24.64 8.80
N LEU A 129 -17.99 -24.95 7.54
CA LEU A 129 -19.00 -25.15 6.50
C LEU A 129 -19.97 -26.29 6.86
N GLU A 130 -19.44 -27.45 7.28
CA GLU A 130 -20.27 -28.57 7.74
C GLU A 130 -21.10 -28.21 8.98
N SER A 131 -20.54 -27.43 9.91
CA SER A 131 -21.27 -26.99 11.10
C SER A 131 -22.40 -26.00 10.76
N ASN A 132 -22.21 -25.16 9.74
CA ASN A 132 -23.22 -24.22 9.28
C ASN A 132 -24.34 -24.94 8.54
N LEU A 133 -24.02 -25.89 7.65
CA LEU A 133 -25.01 -26.73 6.97
C LEU A 133 -25.89 -27.50 7.96
N LYS A 134 -25.30 -28.09 9.02
CA LYS A 134 -26.08 -28.76 10.07
C LYS A 134 -27.01 -27.82 10.85
N LYS A 135 -26.59 -26.57 11.08
CA LYS A 135 -27.44 -25.56 11.72
C LYS A 135 -28.59 -25.16 10.81
N GLU A 136 -28.28 -24.94 9.53
CA GLU A 136 -29.27 -24.57 8.50
C GLU A 136 -30.34 -25.65 8.34
N GLU A 137 -29.97 -26.94 8.31
CA GLU A 137 -30.94 -28.04 8.31
C GLU A 137 -31.83 -28.04 9.56
N GLY A 138 -31.27 -27.71 10.73
CA GLY A 138 -32.00 -27.64 11.99
C GLY A 138 -32.97 -26.46 12.05
N GLU A 139 -32.63 -25.34 11.42
CA GLU A 139 -33.51 -24.18 11.26
C GLU A 139 -34.63 -24.48 10.26
N TYR A 140 -34.31 -25.12 9.14
CA TYR A 140 -35.29 -25.55 8.15
C TYR A 140 -36.33 -26.52 8.72
N ARG A 141 -35.91 -27.50 9.54
CA ARG A 141 -36.85 -28.40 10.23
C ARG A 141 -37.75 -27.66 11.21
N ARG A 142 -37.21 -26.68 11.96
CA ARG A 142 -38.02 -25.84 12.87
C ARG A 142 -39.05 -25.00 12.11
N LEU A 143 -38.66 -24.45 10.96
CA LEU A 143 -39.56 -23.71 10.08
C LEU A 143 -40.71 -24.60 9.57
N ILE A 144 -40.40 -25.81 9.08
CA ILE A 144 -41.42 -26.77 8.62
C ILE A 144 -42.38 -27.14 9.74
N LEU A 145 -41.87 -27.39 10.94
CA LEU A 145 -42.68 -27.79 12.09
C LEU A 145 -43.65 -26.67 12.48
N ALA A 146 -43.18 -25.42 12.54
CA ALA A 146 -44.02 -24.26 12.77
C ALA A 146 -45.11 -24.10 11.68
N PHE A 147 -44.75 -24.29 10.41
CA PHE A 147 -45.69 -24.21 9.30
C PHE A 147 -46.76 -25.31 9.35
N THR A 148 -46.37 -26.51 9.76
CA THR A 148 -47.28 -27.65 9.91
C THR A 148 -48.29 -27.40 11.02
N VAL A 149 -47.84 -26.90 12.17
CA VAL A 149 -48.74 -26.52 13.28
C VAL A 149 -49.73 -25.44 12.83
N PHE A 150 -49.27 -24.44 12.09
CA PHE A 150 -50.13 -23.40 11.54
C PHE A 150 -51.24 -23.98 10.64
N ILE A 151 -50.88 -24.86 9.71
CA ILE A 151 -51.86 -25.54 8.85
C ILE A 151 -52.87 -26.35 9.68
N CYS A 152 -52.41 -27.10 10.68
CA CYS A 152 -53.30 -27.86 11.56
C CYS A 152 -54.31 -26.97 12.29
N VAL A 153 -53.88 -25.81 12.78
CA VAL A 153 -54.78 -24.83 13.41
C VAL A 153 -55.80 -24.29 12.41
N CYS A 154 -55.39 -23.95 11.19
CA CYS A 154 -56.31 -23.50 10.14
C CYS A 154 -57.36 -24.58 9.81
N ILE A 155 -56.94 -25.85 9.69
CA ILE A 155 -57.85 -26.97 9.44
C ILE A 155 -58.83 -27.14 10.62
N ALA A 156 -58.35 -27.05 11.87
CA ALA A 156 -59.20 -27.16 13.05
C ALA A 156 -60.29 -26.07 13.08
N ILE A 157 -59.93 -24.83 12.76
CA ILE A 157 -60.88 -23.71 12.65
C ILE A 157 -61.92 -23.97 11.53
N LEU A 158 -61.49 -24.50 10.39
CA LEU A 158 -62.41 -24.82 9.29
C LEU A 158 -63.38 -25.94 9.68
N ILE A 159 -62.90 -27.00 10.35
CA ILE A 159 -63.75 -28.10 10.83
C ILE A 159 -64.76 -27.59 11.86
N ASP A 160 -64.32 -26.77 12.81
CA ASP A 160 -65.18 -26.17 13.83
C ASP A 160 -66.30 -25.33 13.18
N LYS A 161 -65.95 -24.48 12.21
CA LYS A 161 -66.91 -23.68 11.45
C LYS A 161 -67.88 -24.51 10.61
N ILE A 162 -67.46 -25.66 10.10
CA ILE A 162 -68.34 -26.58 9.34
C ILE A 162 -69.29 -27.30 10.30
N ARG A 163 -68.83 -27.75 11.47
CA ARG A 163 -69.68 -28.40 12.48
C ARG A 163 -70.68 -27.44 13.12
N LEU A 164 -70.34 -26.17 13.29
CA LEU A 164 -71.27 -25.15 13.80
C LEU A 164 -72.38 -24.75 12.83
N LYS A 165 -72.25 -25.13 11.54
CA LYS A 165 -73.23 -24.85 10.48
C LYS A 165 -74.10 -26.06 10.11
N LEU A 166 -73.80 -27.24 10.63
CA LEU A 166 -74.59 -28.48 10.44
C LEU A 166 -75.54 -28.65 11.63
#